data_AF-A0AAN5AMH9-F1
#
_entry.id   AF-A0AAN5AMH9-F1
#
_cell.length_a   1.000
_cell.length_b   1.000
_cell.length_c   1.000
_cell.angle_alpha   90.00
_cell.angle_beta   90.00
_cell.angle_gamma   90.00
#
_symmetry.space_group_name_H-M   'P 1'
#
loop_
_entity.id
_entity.type
_entity.pdbx_description
1 polymer ?
#
loop_
_entity_poly.entity_id
_entity_poly.type
_entity_poly.pdbx_seq_one_letter_code
_entity_poly.pdbx_strand_id
1 'polypeptide(L)'
;MKHNLLFIFFLFFCSATYGQGIFLDLPEKDLSTSQGVPFEVPIVLYNDYNHNVKVIVEWKSQSIELKDHAEVLFGKRLIDSGKLTIEMKAGEEIDDLNARFTFLEGLEDRRYTIKITDLQNHQDIQEELVFTVAPVDMDQYIYLDEHLQVGTMYPNPINTSGWLQYELFSSVEAKIVVHNVLGTQIGEFALSPFDNKVKIQVGNYKEGVYFYSLIVDGQSKATRKIVVQR
;
A
#
# COMPACT_ATOMS: atom_id res chain seq x y z
N MET A 1 43.29 35.80 -46.69
CA MET A 1 42.72 34.61 -47.36
C MET A 1 41.74 33.96 -46.40
N LYS A 2 40.44 34.07 -46.68
CA LYS A 2 39.37 33.49 -45.85
C LYS A 2 39.31 31.97 -46.09
N HIS A 3 39.38 31.18 -45.03
CA HIS A 3 39.17 29.73 -45.08
C HIS A 3 37.68 29.46 -44.82
N ASN A 4 36.96 28.95 -45.81
CA ASN A 4 35.58 28.49 -45.65
C ASN A 4 35.62 27.06 -45.11
N LEU A 5 35.13 26.88 -43.88
CA LEU A 5 34.92 25.57 -43.27
C LEU A 5 33.53 25.06 -43.70
N LEU A 6 33.50 24.03 -44.54
CA LEU A 6 32.28 23.36 -44.99
C LEU A 6 31.85 22.36 -43.91
N PHE A 7 30.80 22.68 -43.15
CA PHE A 7 30.16 21.71 -42.24
C PHE A 7 29.19 20.83 -43.05
N ILE A 8 29.55 19.57 -43.25
CA ILE A 8 28.65 18.55 -43.80
C ILE A 8 27.81 18.02 -42.64
N PHE A 9 26.52 18.34 -42.64
CA PHE A 9 25.55 17.79 -41.70
C PHE A 9 25.12 16.41 -42.22
N PHE A 10 25.56 15.34 -41.57
CA PHE A 10 25.06 13.99 -41.82
C PHE A 10 23.68 13.86 -41.16
N LEU A 11 22.62 13.96 -41.95
CA LEU A 11 21.26 13.62 -41.53
C LEU A 11 21.16 12.09 -41.44
N PHE A 12 21.30 11.54 -40.23
CA PHE A 12 20.91 10.16 -39.95
C PHE A 12 19.38 10.09 -40.01
N PHE A 13 18.83 9.67 -41.16
CA PHE A 13 17.47 9.13 -41.23
C PHE A 13 17.53 7.72 -40.62
N CYS A 14 17.38 7.63 -39.30
CA CYS A 14 17.06 6.36 -38.64
C CYS A 14 15.54 6.22 -38.69
N SER A 15 15.01 5.59 -39.73
CA SER A 15 13.64 5.09 -39.72
C SER A 15 13.60 3.85 -38.83
N ALA A 16 13.56 4.05 -37.51
CA ALA A 16 13.11 3.01 -36.61
C ALA A 16 11.61 2.82 -36.87
N THR A 17 11.26 1.74 -37.55
CA THR A 17 9.88 1.24 -37.54
C THR A 17 9.59 0.76 -36.11
N TYR A 18 9.16 1.67 -35.25
CA TYR A 18 8.54 1.28 -33.99
C TYR A 18 7.26 0.52 -34.36
N GLY A 19 7.19 -0.76 -34.02
CA GLY A 19 5.95 -1.52 -34.17
C GLY A 19 4.90 -0.91 -33.24
N GLN A 20 3.71 -0.62 -33.77
CA GLN A 20 2.57 -0.22 -32.93
C GLN A 20 2.25 -1.37 -31.96
N GLY A 21 1.86 -1.02 -30.74
CA GLY A 21 1.69 -1.97 -29.67
C GLY A 21 1.03 -1.37 -28.44
N ILE A 22 0.75 -2.23 -27.48
CA ILE A 22 0.57 -1.82 -26.09
C ILE A 22 1.93 -1.60 -25.47
N PHE A 23 2.05 -0.54 -24.68
CA PHE A 23 3.20 -0.25 -23.84
C PHE A 23 2.77 -0.25 -22.38
N LEU A 24 3.64 -0.81 -21.54
CA LEU A 24 3.50 -0.85 -20.09
C LEU A 24 4.69 -0.08 -19.51
N ASP A 25 4.40 0.92 -18.70
CA ASP A 25 5.38 1.62 -17.89
C ASP A 25 5.07 1.42 -16.41
N LEU A 26 6.12 1.12 -15.65
CA LEU A 26 6.09 0.80 -14.23
C LEU A 26 7.23 1.57 -13.56
N PRO A 27 7.10 1.91 -12.26
CA PRO A 27 8.23 2.44 -11.50
C PRO A 27 9.38 1.42 -11.40
N GLU A 28 10.47 1.82 -10.73
CA GLU A 28 11.64 0.96 -10.50
C GLU A 28 11.24 -0.46 -10.05
N LYS A 29 11.87 -1.48 -10.64
CA LYS A 29 11.46 -2.89 -10.46
C LYS A 29 11.82 -3.44 -9.07
N ASP A 30 12.81 -2.84 -8.41
CA ASP A 30 13.24 -3.16 -7.05
C ASP A 30 12.60 -2.14 -6.08
N LEU A 31 11.60 -2.60 -5.35
CA LEU A 31 10.76 -1.78 -4.47
C LEU A 31 11.06 -2.11 -3.01
N SER A 32 10.97 -1.11 -2.13
CA SER A 32 11.19 -1.29 -0.68
C SER A 32 9.99 -0.82 0.12
N THR A 33 9.51 -1.66 1.03
CA THR A 33 8.40 -1.32 1.94
C THR A 33 8.59 -1.98 3.31
N SER A 34 7.68 -1.71 4.24
CA SER A 34 7.64 -2.33 5.56
C SER A 34 6.41 -3.22 5.71
N GLN A 35 6.53 -4.24 6.55
CA GLN A 35 5.41 -5.09 6.92
C GLN A 35 4.19 -4.26 7.37
N GLY A 36 3.02 -4.60 6.84
CA GLY A 36 1.72 -4.02 7.15
C GLY A 36 1.50 -2.58 6.70
N VAL A 37 2.44 -2.00 5.95
CA VAL A 37 2.25 -0.71 5.28
C VAL A 37 1.75 -0.96 3.86
N PRO A 38 0.55 -0.49 3.50
CA PRO A 38 0.07 -0.56 2.12
C PRO A 38 0.99 0.23 1.19
N PHE A 39 1.42 -0.42 0.11
CA PHE A 39 2.33 0.12 -0.88
C PHE A 39 1.64 0.12 -2.25
N GLU A 40 1.53 1.29 -2.88
CA GLU A 40 0.88 1.45 -4.18
C GLU A 40 1.92 1.55 -5.30
N VAL A 41 1.73 0.76 -6.35
CA VAL A 41 2.53 0.77 -7.58
C VAL A 41 1.66 1.32 -8.71
N PRO A 42 1.97 2.51 -9.26
CA PRO A 42 1.27 3.02 -10.43
C PRO A 42 1.58 2.15 -11.65
N ILE A 43 0.56 1.93 -12.48
CA ILE A 43 0.63 1.18 -13.73
C ILE A 43 0.19 2.12 -14.83
N VAL A 44 1.11 2.45 -15.74
CA VAL A 44 0.79 3.28 -16.91
C VAL A 44 0.69 2.38 -18.13
N LEU A 45 -0.43 2.46 -18.83
CA LEU A 45 -0.66 1.75 -20.09
C LEU A 45 -0.84 2.75 -21.21
N TYR A 46 -0.17 2.50 -22.34
CA TYR A 46 -0.33 3.31 -23.54
C TYR A 46 -0.66 2.42 -24.73
N ASN A 47 -1.72 2.80 -25.45
CA ASN A 47 -2.12 2.17 -26.71
C ASN A 47 -1.56 2.95 -27.89
N ASP A 48 -0.46 2.48 -28.50
CA ASP A 48 0.11 3.10 -29.70
C ASP A 48 -0.53 2.63 -31.01
N TYR A 49 -1.51 1.73 -30.94
CA TYR A 49 -2.28 1.37 -32.12
C TYR A 49 -3.17 2.54 -32.58
N ASN A 50 -3.43 2.55 -33.89
CA ASN A 50 -4.39 3.46 -34.51
C ASN A 50 -5.86 3.03 -34.37
N HIS A 51 -6.15 2.01 -33.54
CA HIS A 51 -7.49 1.48 -33.30
C HIS A 51 -7.69 1.17 -31.81
N ASN A 52 -8.94 1.01 -31.41
CA ASN A 52 -9.29 0.65 -30.04
C ASN A 52 -8.90 -0.80 -29.77
N VAL A 53 -8.38 -1.04 -28.57
CA VAL A 53 -7.89 -2.35 -28.13
C VAL A 53 -8.52 -2.74 -26.82
N LYS A 54 -8.61 -4.06 -26.60
CA LYS A 54 -9.08 -4.62 -25.33
C LYS A 54 -7.95 -5.42 -24.72
N VAL A 55 -7.50 -4.98 -23.56
CA VAL A 55 -6.41 -5.62 -22.83
C VAL A 55 -6.92 -6.27 -21.56
N ILE A 56 -6.27 -7.35 -21.18
CA ILE A 56 -6.40 -7.97 -19.88
C ILE A 56 -5.15 -7.63 -19.08
N VAL A 57 -5.34 -7.10 -17.88
CA VAL A 57 -4.32 -6.93 -16.85
C VAL A 57 -4.50 -8.05 -15.83
N GLU A 58 -3.51 -8.94 -15.70
CA GLU A 58 -3.45 -9.98 -14.67
C GLU A 58 -2.30 -9.68 -13.71
N TRP A 59 -2.52 -9.89 -12.42
CA TRP A 59 -1.47 -9.86 -11.41
C TRP A 59 -1.43 -11.20 -10.70
N LYS A 60 -0.24 -11.79 -10.59
CA LYS A 60 -0.05 -13.07 -9.94
C LYS A 60 1.09 -12.98 -8.94
N SER A 61 0.80 -13.29 -7.68
CA SER A 61 1.84 -13.67 -6.73
C SER A 61 2.52 -14.93 -7.23
N GLN A 62 3.85 -14.96 -7.25
CA GLN A 62 4.58 -16.20 -7.51
C GLN A 62 4.62 -17.13 -6.28
N SER A 63 4.24 -16.63 -5.11
CA SER A 63 4.23 -17.38 -3.86
C SER A 63 2.81 -17.81 -3.50
N ILE A 64 2.56 -19.11 -3.57
CA ILE A 64 1.24 -19.74 -3.40
C ILE A 64 0.77 -19.77 -1.94
N GLU A 65 1.68 -19.56 -0.97
CA GLU A 65 1.43 -19.76 0.48
C GLU A 65 1.39 -18.48 1.32
N LEU A 66 1.54 -17.30 0.72
CA LEU A 66 1.65 -16.06 1.49
C LEU A 66 0.29 -15.46 1.81
N LYS A 67 0.12 -14.96 3.04
CA LYS A 67 -1.06 -14.16 3.49
C LYS A 67 -1.01 -12.71 3.00
N ASP A 68 -0.22 -12.42 1.99
CA ASP A 68 -0.07 -11.07 1.47
C ASP A 68 -1.38 -10.63 0.80
N HIS A 69 -1.78 -9.38 1.06
CA HIS A 69 -2.96 -8.79 0.46
C HIS A 69 -2.53 -7.95 -0.74
N ALA A 70 -2.90 -8.36 -1.95
CA ALA A 70 -2.66 -7.61 -3.17
C ALA A 70 -3.99 -7.29 -3.84
N GLU A 71 -4.21 -6.01 -4.12
CA GLU A 71 -5.46 -5.46 -4.61
C GLU A 71 -5.22 -4.51 -5.78
N VAL A 72 -6.22 -4.35 -6.66
CA VAL A 72 -6.14 -3.39 -7.76
C VAL A 72 -7.15 -2.27 -7.62
N LEU A 73 -6.63 -1.06 -7.78
CA LEU A 73 -7.32 0.19 -7.67
C LEU A 73 -7.35 0.88 -9.05
N PHE A 74 -8.51 1.36 -9.45
CA PHE A 74 -8.64 2.30 -10.57
C PHE A 74 -9.10 3.63 -9.98
N GLY A 75 -8.26 4.65 -10.07
CA GLY A 75 -8.31 5.79 -9.16
C GLY A 75 -8.27 5.33 -7.70
N LYS A 76 -9.32 5.63 -6.92
CA LYS A 76 -9.47 5.20 -5.52
C LYS A 76 -10.39 4.00 -5.31
N ARG A 77 -10.88 3.39 -6.39
CA ARG A 77 -11.90 2.33 -6.30
C ARG A 77 -11.25 0.97 -6.44
N LEU A 78 -11.51 0.09 -5.47
CA LEU A 78 -11.18 -1.33 -5.57
C LEU A 78 -11.98 -1.96 -6.71
N ILE A 79 -11.27 -2.61 -7.64
CA ILE A 79 -11.86 -3.09 -8.90
C ILE A 79 -11.98 -4.61 -8.94
N ASP A 80 -10.95 -5.36 -8.53
CA ASP A 80 -10.97 -6.83 -8.56
C ASP A 80 -9.80 -7.45 -7.76
N SER A 81 -9.83 -8.78 -7.58
CA SER A 81 -8.83 -9.60 -6.88
C SER A 81 -7.98 -10.52 -7.79
N GLY A 82 -7.89 -10.29 -9.10
CA GLY A 82 -6.90 -11.02 -9.91
C GLY A 82 -6.77 -10.65 -11.39
N LYS A 83 -7.81 -10.03 -11.99
CA LYS A 83 -7.83 -9.75 -13.42
C LYS A 83 -8.76 -8.60 -13.78
N LEU A 84 -8.24 -7.60 -14.49
CA LEU A 84 -9.02 -6.48 -15.00
C LEU A 84 -9.03 -6.48 -16.53
N THR A 85 -10.20 -6.32 -17.15
CA THR A 85 -10.32 -6.08 -18.59
C THR A 85 -10.54 -4.59 -18.84
N ILE A 86 -9.70 -3.98 -19.67
CA ILE A 86 -9.73 -2.56 -20.00
C ILE A 86 -9.90 -2.41 -21.52
N GLU A 87 -10.76 -1.50 -21.94
CA GLU A 87 -10.87 -1.06 -23.32
C GLU A 87 -10.16 0.28 -23.45
N MET A 88 -9.18 0.36 -24.36
CA MET A 88 -8.37 1.54 -24.60
C MET A 88 -8.65 2.07 -26.01
N LYS A 89 -8.85 3.38 -26.16
CA LYS A 89 -8.96 4.04 -27.47
C LYS A 89 -7.60 4.12 -28.15
N ALA A 90 -7.62 4.30 -29.47
CA ALA A 90 -6.40 4.58 -30.23
C ALA A 90 -5.63 5.78 -29.65
N GLY A 91 -4.33 5.61 -29.36
CA GLY A 91 -3.50 6.65 -28.75
C GLY A 91 -3.83 6.99 -27.30
N GLU A 92 -4.65 6.21 -26.61
CA GLU A 92 -5.04 6.47 -25.21
C GLU A 92 -3.93 6.04 -24.24
N GLU A 93 -3.69 6.89 -23.26
CA GLU A 93 -2.86 6.61 -22.08
C GLU A 93 -3.79 6.47 -20.86
N ILE A 94 -3.54 5.46 -20.04
CA ILE A 94 -4.19 5.23 -18.76
C ILE A 94 -3.12 5.31 -17.68
N ASP A 95 -3.23 6.30 -16.80
CA ASP A 95 -2.26 6.65 -15.76
C ASP A 95 -2.88 6.63 -14.34
N ASP A 96 -4.14 6.23 -14.21
CA ASP A 96 -4.89 6.18 -12.95
C ASP A 96 -5.07 4.76 -12.38
N LEU A 97 -4.38 3.77 -12.96
CA LEU A 97 -4.37 2.39 -12.50
C LEU A 97 -3.26 2.19 -11.46
N ASN A 98 -3.60 1.61 -10.30
CA ASN A 98 -2.66 1.33 -9.22
C ASN A 98 -2.83 -0.10 -8.71
N ALA A 99 -1.73 -0.79 -8.43
CA ALA A 99 -1.72 -2.03 -7.67
C ALA A 99 -1.30 -1.74 -6.23
N ARG A 100 -2.11 -2.14 -5.25
CA ARG A 100 -1.85 -1.93 -3.82
C ARG A 100 -1.45 -3.24 -3.17
N PHE A 101 -0.31 -3.25 -2.50
CA PHE A 101 0.28 -4.42 -1.84
C PHE A 101 0.39 -4.17 -0.33
N THR A 102 -0.05 -5.12 0.48
CA THR A 102 0.19 -5.13 1.93
C THR A 102 0.79 -6.47 2.33
N PHE A 103 1.96 -6.41 2.95
CA PHE A 103 2.73 -7.59 3.35
C PHE A 103 2.56 -7.85 4.83
N LEU A 104 1.92 -8.96 5.21
CA LEU A 104 1.64 -9.24 6.63
C LEU A 104 2.82 -9.90 7.35
N GLU A 105 3.80 -10.41 6.60
CA GLU A 105 5.03 -11.02 7.11
C GLU A 105 6.23 -10.43 6.36
N GLY A 106 7.22 -9.91 7.10
CA GLY A 106 8.50 -9.48 6.53
C GLY A 106 9.52 -10.62 6.44
N LEU A 107 10.75 -10.28 6.03
CA LEU A 107 11.99 -11.12 6.04
C LEU A 107 12.40 -11.78 4.71
N GLU A 108 11.64 -11.64 3.63
CA GLU A 108 12.00 -12.20 2.33
C GLU A 108 11.53 -11.30 1.19
N ASP A 109 12.21 -11.39 0.05
CA ASP A 109 11.78 -10.71 -1.17
C ASP A 109 10.46 -11.31 -1.67
N ARG A 110 9.54 -10.44 -2.08
CA ARG A 110 8.24 -10.80 -2.65
C ARG A 110 8.25 -10.56 -4.15
N ARG A 111 7.89 -11.57 -4.92
CA ARG A 111 7.85 -11.49 -6.39
C ARG A 111 6.43 -11.52 -6.91
N TYR A 112 6.07 -10.48 -7.63
CA TYR A 112 4.79 -10.36 -8.32
C TYR A 112 5.00 -10.20 -9.80
N THR A 113 4.12 -10.82 -10.58
CA THR A 113 4.10 -10.68 -12.03
C THR A 113 2.88 -9.88 -12.43
N ILE A 114 3.10 -8.80 -13.18
CA ILE A 114 2.06 -8.09 -13.92
C ILE A 114 2.11 -8.58 -15.36
N LYS A 115 0.98 -9.08 -15.88
CA LYS A 115 0.83 -9.53 -17.26
C LYS A 115 -0.25 -8.71 -17.95
N ILE A 116 0.09 -8.15 -19.11
CA ILE A 116 -0.85 -7.52 -20.04
C ILE A 116 -1.03 -8.43 -21.25
N THR A 117 -2.27 -8.80 -21.56
CA THR A 117 -2.62 -9.58 -22.76
C THR A 117 -3.54 -8.74 -23.64
N ASP A 118 -3.08 -8.40 -24.84
CA ASP A 118 -3.91 -7.83 -25.90
C ASP A 118 -4.76 -8.95 -26.54
N LEU A 119 -6.08 -8.84 -26.37
CA LEU A 119 -7.03 -9.85 -26.84
C LEU A 119 -7.22 -9.90 -28.35
N GLN A 120 -6.78 -8.87 -29.07
CA GLN A 120 -7.02 -8.72 -30.50
C GLN A 120 -5.74 -8.97 -31.29
N ASN A 121 -4.61 -8.40 -30.84
CA ASN A 121 -3.35 -8.47 -31.54
C ASN A 121 -2.41 -9.56 -31.02
N HIS A 122 -2.82 -10.33 -30.00
CA HIS A 122 -2.06 -11.45 -29.40
C HIS A 122 -0.69 -11.04 -28.87
N GLN A 123 -0.54 -9.76 -28.48
CA GLN A 123 0.63 -9.27 -27.78
C GLN A 123 0.49 -9.60 -26.29
N ASP A 124 1.51 -10.23 -25.73
CA ASP A 124 1.65 -10.46 -24.29
C ASP A 124 2.86 -9.67 -23.78
N ILE A 125 2.67 -8.90 -22.72
CA ILE A 125 3.71 -8.16 -22.00
C ILE A 125 3.72 -8.70 -20.57
N GLN A 126 4.89 -8.98 -20.04
CA GLN A 126 5.04 -9.47 -18.68
C GLN A 126 6.19 -8.76 -17.99
N GLU A 127 5.92 -8.19 -16.83
CA GLU A 127 6.91 -7.51 -15.99
C GLU A 127 6.88 -8.09 -14.58
N GLU A 128 8.07 -8.19 -13.98
CA GLU A 128 8.24 -8.66 -12.61
C GLU A 128 8.54 -7.48 -11.69
N LEU A 129 7.87 -7.47 -10.54
CA LEU A 129 8.11 -6.57 -9.42
C LEU A 129 8.72 -7.38 -8.28
N VAL A 130 9.80 -6.86 -7.72
CA VAL A 130 10.48 -7.44 -6.56
C VAL A 130 10.36 -6.45 -5.41
N PHE A 131 9.76 -6.89 -4.30
CA PHE A 131 9.65 -6.09 -3.08
C PHE A 131 10.57 -6.64 -2.00
N THR A 132 11.46 -5.81 -1.50
CA THR A 132 12.15 -6.06 -0.24
C THR A 132 11.27 -5.56 0.91
N VAL A 133 10.78 -6.49 1.74
CA VAL A 133 9.87 -6.19 2.86
C VAL A 133 10.62 -6.20 4.18
N ALA A 134 10.83 -5.00 4.73
CA ALA A 134 11.42 -4.86 6.05
C ALA A 134 10.47 -5.40 7.13
N PRO A 135 10.93 -6.29 8.02
CA PRO A 135 10.13 -6.70 9.17
C PRO A 135 9.90 -5.51 10.10
N VAL A 136 8.74 -5.47 10.73
CA VAL A 136 8.44 -4.49 11.77
C VAL A 136 8.66 -5.13 13.14
N ASP A 137 9.21 -4.36 14.09
CA ASP A 137 9.32 -4.79 15.48
C ASP A 137 7.92 -4.90 16.09
N MET A 138 7.40 -6.13 16.16
CA MET A 138 6.05 -6.41 16.63
C MET A 138 5.82 -6.00 18.10
N ASP A 139 6.87 -5.78 18.89
CA ASP A 139 6.74 -5.24 20.25
C ASP A 139 6.30 -3.77 20.25
N GLN A 140 6.47 -3.06 19.14
CA GLN A 140 6.05 -1.68 18.97
C GLN A 140 4.59 -1.54 18.54
N TYR A 141 3.92 -2.65 18.20
CA TYR A 141 2.56 -2.64 17.67
C TYR A 141 1.61 -3.55 18.46
N ILE A 142 0.36 -3.14 18.56
CA ILE A 142 -0.71 -3.98 19.13
C ILE A 142 -1.52 -4.67 18.04
N TYR A 143 -1.53 -4.07 16.84
CA TYR A 143 -2.31 -4.51 15.70
C TYR A 143 -1.73 -3.94 14.41
N LEU A 144 -1.74 -4.74 13.35
CA LEU A 144 -1.21 -4.43 12.03
C LEU A 144 -1.95 -5.26 10.99
N ASP A 145 -2.60 -4.60 10.04
CA ASP A 145 -3.21 -5.21 8.86
C ASP A 145 -3.27 -4.20 7.68
N GLU A 146 -3.93 -4.57 6.59
CA GLU A 146 -4.13 -3.74 5.39
C GLU A 146 -4.99 -2.49 5.60
N HIS A 147 -5.74 -2.43 6.71
CA HIS A 147 -6.68 -1.36 7.00
C HIS A 147 -6.12 -0.33 7.97
N LEU A 148 -5.31 -0.75 8.94
CA LEU A 148 -4.68 0.12 9.92
C LEU A 148 -3.46 -0.49 10.59
N GLN A 149 -2.60 0.41 11.08
CA GLN A 149 -1.53 0.08 12.03
C GLN A 149 -1.75 0.80 13.35
N VAL A 150 -1.54 0.11 14.46
CA VAL A 150 -1.72 0.66 15.80
C VAL A 150 -0.55 0.28 16.69
N GLY A 151 0.19 1.30 17.13
CA GLY A 151 1.35 1.17 18.00
C GLY A 151 1.00 0.82 19.44
N THR A 152 2.01 0.44 20.23
CA THR A 152 1.90 0.30 21.68
C THR A 152 1.84 1.67 22.36
N MET A 153 1.15 1.73 23.49
CA MET A 153 1.02 2.96 24.27
C MET A 153 2.31 3.31 25.00
N TYR A 154 2.73 4.58 24.92
CA TYR A 154 3.95 5.10 25.54
C TYR A 154 3.71 6.47 26.23
N PRO A 155 4.45 6.80 27.30
CA PRO A 155 5.30 5.88 28.06
C PRO A 155 4.45 4.83 28.78
N ASN A 156 5.04 3.68 29.10
CA ASN A 156 4.45 2.70 29.99
C ASN A 156 5.52 2.34 31.04
N PRO A 157 5.33 2.64 32.33
CA PRO A 157 4.13 3.18 32.96
C PRO A 157 3.79 4.65 32.59
N ILE A 158 2.50 5.00 32.69
CA ILE A 158 1.97 6.33 32.41
C ILE A 158 1.85 7.13 33.72
N ASN A 159 2.37 8.36 33.73
CA ASN A 159 2.17 9.28 34.86
C ASN A 159 0.95 10.20 34.67
N THR A 160 0.96 11.00 33.61
CA THR A 160 -0.10 11.98 33.35
C THR A 160 -0.90 11.65 32.09
N SER A 161 -0.20 11.31 31.02
CA SER A 161 -0.82 10.93 29.75
C SER A 161 0.02 9.92 28.98
N GLY A 162 -0.67 8.93 28.41
CA GLY A 162 -0.12 8.02 27.42
C GLY A 162 -0.48 8.48 26.02
N TRP A 163 0.34 8.09 25.07
CA TRP A 163 0.18 8.32 23.64
C TRP A 163 0.19 6.99 22.93
N LEU A 164 -0.63 6.86 21.90
CA LEU A 164 -0.66 5.71 21.03
C LEU A 164 -0.63 6.23 19.59
N GLN A 165 0.36 5.81 18.81
CA GLN A 165 0.47 6.17 17.40
C GLN A 165 -0.36 5.20 16.57
N TYR A 166 -0.99 5.70 15.52
CA TYR A 166 -1.76 4.87 14.60
C TYR A 166 -1.83 5.53 13.22
N GLU A 167 -2.18 4.73 12.23
CA GLU A 167 -2.49 5.20 10.89
C GLU A 167 -3.62 4.35 10.32
N LEU A 168 -4.61 5.00 9.71
CA LEU A 168 -5.74 4.35 9.06
C LEU A 168 -5.55 4.44 7.54
N PHE A 169 -5.38 3.29 6.89
CA PHE A 169 -5.17 3.18 5.45
C PHE A 169 -6.48 3.05 4.67
N SER A 170 -7.59 2.84 5.38
CA SER A 170 -8.92 2.70 4.81
C SER A 170 -10.00 3.28 5.74
N SER A 171 -11.22 3.38 5.24
CA SER A 171 -12.36 3.98 5.96
C SER A 171 -12.99 3.05 6.99
N VAL A 172 -12.21 2.59 7.96
CA VAL A 172 -12.68 1.76 9.09
C VAL A 172 -13.03 2.61 10.31
N GLU A 173 -14.02 2.19 11.09
CA GLU A 173 -14.31 2.80 12.39
C GLU A 173 -13.42 2.17 13.46
N ALA A 174 -12.44 2.92 13.96
CA ALA A 174 -11.51 2.43 14.97
C ALA A 174 -11.54 3.28 16.26
N LYS A 175 -11.42 2.62 17.41
CA LYS A 175 -11.33 3.28 18.72
C LYS A 175 -10.54 2.47 19.74
N ILE A 176 -9.98 3.17 20.72
CA ILE A 176 -9.36 2.58 21.91
C ILE A 176 -10.35 2.66 23.07
N VAL A 177 -10.62 1.52 23.69
CA VAL A 177 -11.46 1.42 24.90
C VAL A 177 -10.59 1.00 26.08
N VAL A 178 -10.62 1.78 27.15
CA VAL A 178 -9.83 1.52 28.37
C VAL A 178 -10.72 0.91 29.44
N HIS A 179 -10.22 -0.15 30.07
CA HIS A 179 -10.88 -0.90 31.14
C HIS A 179 -10.01 -0.97 32.39
N ASN A 180 -10.65 -1.02 33.56
CA ASN A 180 -9.98 -1.40 34.80
C ASN A 180 -9.80 -2.92 34.91
N VAL A 181 -9.15 -3.40 35.98
CA VAL A 181 -8.92 -4.83 36.23
C VAL A 181 -10.19 -5.68 36.39
N LEU A 182 -11.34 -5.04 36.67
CA LEU A 182 -12.64 -5.70 36.78
C LEU A 182 -13.38 -5.76 35.44
N GLY A 183 -12.77 -5.25 34.36
CA GLY A 183 -13.38 -5.17 33.03
C GLY A 183 -14.37 -4.02 32.86
N THR A 184 -14.47 -3.10 33.83
CA THR A 184 -15.33 -1.91 33.67
C THR A 184 -14.67 -0.93 32.70
N GLN A 185 -15.40 -0.51 31.66
CA GLN A 185 -14.98 0.55 30.76
C GLN A 185 -14.90 1.89 31.49
N ILE A 186 -13.77 2.58 31.35
CA ILE A 186 -13.48 3.87 32.02
C ILE A 186 -13.05 4.96 31.05
N GLY A 187 -12.91 4.64 29.76
CA GLY A 187 -12.53 5.59 28.73
C GLY A 187 -12.74 5.02 27.34
N GLU A 188 -13.03 5.90 26.39
CA GLU A 188 -13.18 5.59 24.98
C GLU A 188 -12.59 6.74 24.16
N PHE A 189 -11.79 6.40 23.16
CA PHE A 189 -11.05 7.35 22.34
C PHE A 189 -11.14 6.94 20.88
N ALA A 190 -11.88 7.70 20.07
CA ALA A 190 -11.96 7.46 18.64
C ALA A 190 -10.61 7.70 17.94
N LEU A 191 -10.27 6.86 16.97
CA LEU A 191 -9.13 7.04 16.09
C LEU A 191 -9.63 7.76 14.82
N SER A 192 -9.23 9.02 14.67
CA SER A 192 -9.61 9.87 13.56
C SER A 192 -8.70 9.59 12.35
N PRO A 193 -9.24 9.47 11.13
CA PRO A 193 -8.40 9.34 9.92
C PRO A 193 -7.56 10.59 9.63
N PHE A 194 -7.80 11.70 10.34
CA PHE A 194 -7.06 12.96 10.19
C PHE A 194 -5.94 13.14 11.22
N ASP A 195 -5.79 12.20 12.15
CA ASP A 195 -4.77 12.21 13.19
C ASP A 195 -3.86 10.98 13.05
N ASN A 196 -2.64 11.06 13.59
CA ASN A 196 -1.68 9.96 13.61
C ASN A 196 -1.34 9.46 15.02
N LYS A 197 -1.98 10.04 16.04
CA LYS A 197 -1.83 9.63 17.44
C LYS A 197 -3.02 10.05 18.28
N VAL A 198 -3.28 9.28 19.32
CA VAL A 198 -4.32 9.57 20.31
C VAL A 198 -3.69 9.74 21.69
N LYS A 199 -4.19 10.73 22.45
CA LYS A 199 -3.77 11.00 23.82
C LYS A 199 -4.77 10.43 24.80
N ILE A 200 -4.30 9.66 25.77
CA ILE A 200 -5.10 9.17 26.90
C ILE A 200 -4.61 9.84 28.17
N GLN A 201 -5.44 10.68 28.77
CA GLN A 201 -5.13 11.33 30.05
C GLN A 201 -5.55 10.43 31.20
N VAL A 202 -4.60 10.09 32.07
CA VAL A 202 -4.82 9.18 33.22
C VAL A 202 -4.77 9.90 34.56
N GLY A 203 -4.74 11.24 34.57
CA GLY A 203 -4.65 12.02 35.82
C GLY A 203 -5.74 11.68 36.85
N ASN A 204 -6.94 11.33 36.37
CA ASN A 204 -8.08 10.94 37.20
C ASN A 204 -8.13 9.44 37.51
N TYR A 205 -7.20 8.64 36.98
CA TYR A 205 -7.14 7.20 37.22
C TYR A 205 -6.39 6.95 38.52
N LYS A 206 -6.72 5.84 39.20
CA LYS A 206 -5.96 5.41 40.38
C LYS A 206 -4.66 4.76 39.89
N GLU A 207 -3.65 4.74 40.74
CA GLU A 207 -2.45 3.96 40.46
C GLU A 207 -2.81 2.47 40.35
N GLY A 208 -2.20 1.78 39.41
CA GLY A 208 -2.45 0.37 39.19
C GLY A 208 -2.44 -0.04 37.72
N VAL A 209 -2.98 -1.23 37.48
CA VAL A 209 -3.01 -1.86 36.16
C VAL A 209 -4.34 -1.57 35.46
N TYR A 210 -4.25 -1.26 34.18
CA TYR A 210 -5.40 -1.10 33.30
C TYR A 210 -5.17 -1.86 31.99
N PHE A 211 -6.24 -2.06 31.24
CA PHE A 211 -6.21 -2.68 29.94
C PHE A 211 -6.80 -1.72 28.92
N TYR A 212 -6.25 -1.71 27.71
CA TYR A 212 -6.84 -1.01 26.60
C TYR A 212 -7.02 -1.96 25.44
N SER A 213 -8.15 -1.83 24.76
CA SER A 213 -8.55 -2.68 23.65
C SER A 213 -8.73 -1.83 22.41
N LEU A 214 -8.18 -2.28 21.29
CA LEU A 214 -8.49 -1.76 19.97
C LEU A 214 -9.78 -2.40 19.48
N ILE A 215 -10.78 -1.56 19.18
CA ILE A 215 -12.03 -1.96 18.54
C ILE A 215 -12.02 -1.42 17.12
N VAL A 216 -12.24 -2.29 16.13
CA VAL A 216 -12.36 -1.95 14.71
C VAL A 216 -13.67 -2.53 14.19
N ASP A 217 -14.52 -1.68 13.62
CA ASP A 217 -15.86 -2.02 13.12
C ASP A 217 -16.69 -2.85 14.13
N GLY A 218 -16.64 -2.42 15.40
CA GLY A 218 -17.35 -3.06 16.52
C GLY A 218 -16.71 -4.34 17.06
N GLN A 219 -15.61 -4.83 16.48
CA GLN A 219 -14.93 -6.04 16.94
C GLN A 219 -13.64 -5.72 17.70
N SER A 220 -13.42 -6.37 18.84
CA SER A 220 -12.15 -6.28 19.57
C SER A 220 -11.05 -7.03 18.82
N LYS A 221 -10.04 -6.31 18.35
CA LYS A 221 -8.92 -6.85 17.58
C LYS A 221 -7.70 -7.19 18.43
N ALA A 222 -7.38 -6.34 19.41
CA ALA A 222 -6.24 -6.53 20.30
C ALA A 222 -6.51 -5.93 21.68
N THR A 223 -5.92 -6.51 22.72
CA THR A 223 -5.93 -5.96 24.08
C THR A 223 -4.51 -5.97 24.65
N ARG A 224 -4.13 -4.90 25.35
CA ARG A 224 -2.82 -4.74 25.99
C ARG A 224 -2.95 -4.12 27.37
N LYS A 225 -1.92 -4.36 28.19
CA LYS A 225 -1.81 -3.86 29.57
C LYS A 225 -1.06 -2.53 29.59
N ILE A 226 -1.54 -1.58 30.40
CA ILE A 226 -0.80 -0.37 30.81
C ILE A 226 -0.73 -0.30 32.33
N VAL A 227 0.30 0.36 32.83
CA VAL A 227 0.46 0.67 34.25
C VAL A 227 0.33 2.18 34.42
N VAL A 228 -0.50 2.62 35.36
CA VAL A 228 -0.57 4.01 35.80
C VAL A 228 0.18 4.13 37.12
N GLN A 229 1.12 5.08 37.19
CA GLN A 229 1.93 5.38 38.38
C GLN A 229 2.01 6.90 38.58
N ARG A 230 2.25 7.39 39.79
CA ARG A 230 2.45 8.83 40.03
C ARG A 230 3.85 9.12 40.56
#